data_AF-A0A7N9D3W0-F1
#
_entry.id   AF-A0A7N9D3W0-F1
#
_cell.length_a   1.000
_cell.length_b   1.000
_cell.length_c   1.000
_cell.angle_alpha   90.00
_cell.angle_beta   90.00
_cell.angle_gamma   90.00
#
_symmetry.space_group_name_H-M   'P 1'
#
loop_
_entity.id
_entity.type
_entity.pdbx_description
1 polymer ?
#
loop_
_entity_poly.entity_id
_entity_poly.type
_entity_poly.pdbx_seq_one_letter_code
_entity_poly.pdbx_strand_id
1 'polypeptide(L)'
;MEKLARLVSSGQGSQKGPHGLRHHSCSVVGPFAVLFGGETLTRARDTICNDLYIYDTRTSPPLWFHFPCADRGMKRVGHRTCLWNDQLYLVGGFGEDGRTASPQVCILDFLI
;
A
#
# COMPACT_ATOMS: atom_id res chain seq x y z
N MET A 1 -6.60 2.16 13.98
CA MET A 1 -5.25 2.77 14.25
C MET A 1 -4.25 1.82 14.94
N GLU A 2 -4.63 1.10 16.00
CA GLU A 2 -3.73 0.23 16.78
C GLU A 2 -3.01 -0.84 15.92
N LYS A 3 -3.69 -1.39 14.92
CA LYS A 3 -3.11 -2.35 13.98
C LYS A 3 -1.88 -1.81 13.24
N LEU A 4 -1.95 -0.59 12.71
CA LEU A 4 -0.82 0.03 12.00
C LEU A 4 0.33 0.35 12.95
N ALA A 5 0.03 0.83 14.16
CA ALA A 5 1.03 1.07 15.19
C ALA A 5 1.79 -0.22 15.56
N ARG A 6 1.07 -1.34 15.71
CA ARG A 6 1.67 -2.66 15.95
C ARG A 6 2.49 -3.13 14.76
N LEU A 7 1.99 -2.94 13.53
CA LEU A 7 2.67 -3.38 12.32
C LEU A 7 4.01 -2.66 12.11
N VAL A 8 4.06 -1.32 12.25
CA VAL A 8 5.32 -0.58 12.12
C VAL A 8 6.32 -0.87 13.25
N SER A 9 5.85 -1.39 14.38
CA SER A 9 6.69 -1.83 15.51
C SER A 9 7.02 -3.33 15.48
N SER A 10 6.49 -4.12 14.55
CA SER A 10 6.65 -5.59 14.55
C SER A 10 8.03 -6.08 14.08
N GLY A 11 8.82 -5.21 13.44
CA GLY A 11 10.08 -5.57 12.80
C GLY A 11 9.92 -6.36 11.49
N GLN A 12 8.69 -6.62 11.03
CA GLN A 12 8.43 -7.28 9.73
C GLN A 12 8.68 -6.35 8.54
N GLY A 13 8.58 -5.03 8.73
CA GLY A 13 8.79 -4.03 7.70
C GLY A 13 10.23 -3.56 7.63
N SER A 14 10.70 -3.23 6.43
CA SER A 14 11.99 -2.57 6.25
C SER A 14 11.83 -1.05 6.35
N GLN A 15 12.78 -0.34 6.98
CA GLN A 15 12.71 1.11 7.14
C GLN A 15 13.09 1.83 5.83
N LYS A 16 12.15 1.87 4.89
CA LYS A 16 12.37 2.38 3.54
C LYS A 16 11.08 2.99 2.97
N GLY A 17 11.21 4.13 2.30
CA GLY A 17 10.12 4.76 1.56
C GLY A 17 9.95 4.21 0.14
N PRO A 18 8.84 4.56 -0.53
CA PRO A 18 8.62 4.16 -1.91
C PRO A 18 9.65 4.79 -2.85
N HIS A 19 9.97 4.07 -3.92
CA HIS A 19 10.59 4.68 -5.10
C HIS A 19 9.56 5.55 -5.85
N GLY A 20 9.94 6.17 -6.97
CA GLY A 20 8.99 6.92 -7.80
C GLY A 20 7.79 6.05 -8.22
N LEU A 21 6.62 6.35 -7.65
CA LEU A 21 5.35 5.64 -7.86
C LEU A 21 4.31 6.58 -8.49
N ARG A 22 3.59 6.11 -9.50
CA ARG A 22 2.40 6.77 -10.03
C ARG A 22 1.16 5.93 -9.79
N HIS A 23 0.00 6.59 -9.76
CA HIS A 23 -1.31 5.94 -9.69
C HIS A 23 -1.48 4.97 -8.50
N HIS A 24 -0.69 5.14 -7.45
CA HIS A 24 -0.88 4.49 -6.16
C HIS A 24 -2.10 5.11 -5.46
N SER A 25 -2.62 4.43 -4.44
CA SER A 25 -3.55 5.05 -3.50
C SER A 25 -2.82 5.52 -2.25
N CYS A 26 -3.33 6.57 -1.60
CA CYS A 26 -2.83 7.06 -0.33
C CYS A 26 -4.03 7.36 0.58
N SER A 27 -4.05 6.76 1.76
CA SER A 27 -5.07 6.98 2.78
C SER A 27 -4.43 7.39 4.09
N VAL A 28 -5.02 8.38 4.78
CA VAL A 28 -4.59 8.79 6.12
C VAL A 28 -5.36 7.97 7.16
N VAL A 29 -4.64 7.36 8.10
CA VAL A 29 -5.20 6.61 9.21
C VAL A 29 -4.56 7.10 10.51
N GLY A 30 -5.15 8.10 11.15
CA GLY A 30 -4.54 8.74 12.33
C GLY A 30 -3.19 9.39 11.98
N PRO A 31 -2.08 9.05 12.68
CA PRO A 31 -0.75 9.60 12.42
C PRO A 31 -0.01 8.89 11.28
N PHE A 32 -0.71 8.06 10.49
CA PHE A 32 -0.11 7.28 9.42
C PHE A 32 -0.61 7.72 8.05
N ALA A 33 0.29 7.91 7.09
CA ALA A 33 -0.08 7.89 5.67
C ALA A 33 0.22 6.49 5.11
N VAL A 34 -0.80 5.84 4.55
CA VAL A 34 -0.73 4.47 4.05
C VAL A 34 -0.83 4.50 2.53
N LEU A 35 0.25 4.10 1.87
CA LEU A 35 0.34 4.01 0.41
C LEU A 35 0.26 2.54 -0.01
N PHE A 36 -0.50 2.27 -1.05
CA PHE A 36 -0.63 0.91 -1.60
C PHE A 36 -0.57 0.90 -3.12
N GLY A 37 0.17 -0.07 -3.65
CA GLY A 37 0.27 -0.40 -5.06
C GLY A 37 0.73 0.77 -5.94
N GLY A 38 0.19 0.84 -7.16
CA GLY A 38 0.59 1.78 -8.19
C GLY A 38 1.53 1.14 -9.21
N GLU A 39 2.23 1.99 -9.96
CA GLU A 39 3.21 1.55 -10.95
C GLU A 39 4.53 2.33 -10.84
N THR A 40 5.62 1.62 -11.10
CA THR A 40 6.95 2.19 -11.26
C THR A 40 7.22 2.55 -12.72
N LEU A 41 8.03 3.58 -12.94
CA LEU A 41 8.41 4.04 -14.28
C LEU A 41 9.63 3.30 -14.88
N THR A 42 9.82 2.04 -14.52
CA THR A 42 10.97 1.26 -15.01
C THR A 42 10.69 0.62 -16.37
N ARG A 43 11.73 0.32 -17.15
CA ARG A 43 11.60 -0.46 -18.40
C ARG A 43 11.43 -1.97 -18.15
N ALA A 44 11.21 -2.38 -16.90
CA ALA A 44 11.09 -3.78 -16.53
C ALA A 44 9.73 -4.36 -16.95
N ARG A 45 9.65 -5.69 -17.07
CA ARG A 45 8.42 -6.41 -17.45
C ARG A 45 7.39 -6.54 -16.32
N ASP A 46 7.53 -5.80 -15.22
CA ASP A 46 6.64 -5.88 -14.07
C ASP A 46 6.63 -4.53 -13.34
N THR A 47 5.83 -3.59 -13.86
CA THR A 47 5.82 -2.22 -13.35
C THR A 47 4.78 -2.02 -12.26
N ILE A 48 3.74 -2.86 -12.18
CA ILE A 48 2.64 -2.72 -11.24
C ILE A 48 2.97 -3.45 -9.94
N CYS A 49 2.84 -2.73 -8.82
CA CYS A 49 3.14 -3.27 -7.50
C CYS A 49 1.88 -3.40 -6.64
N ASN A 50 2.05 -4.13 -5.55
CA ASN A 50 1.12 -4.37 -4.45
C ASN A 50 1.80 -4.11 -3.10
N ASP A 51 2.91 -3.37 -3.12
CA ASP A 51 3.64 -3.01 -1.91
C ASP A 51 2.83 -2.06 -1.04
N LEU A 52 2.96 -2.26 0.27
CA LEU A 52 2.43 -1.37 1.29
C LEU A 52 3.56 -0.51 1.85
N TYR A 53 3.36 0.81 1.83
CA TYR A 53 4.25 1.76 2.49
C TYR A 53 3.49 2.52 3.56
N ILE A 54 4.08 2.66 4.74
CA ILE A 54 3.51 3.40 5.86
C ILE A 54 4.48 4.52 6.23
N TYR A 55 3.99 5.76 6.21
CA TYR A 55 4.68 6.91 6.77
C TYR A 55 4.16 7.16 8.19
N ASP A 56 5.03 7.00 9.18
CA ASP A 56 4.72 7.21 10.60
C ASP A 56 5.19 8.59 11.04
N THR A 57 4.24 9.46 11.39
CA THR A 57 4.52 10.83 11.83
C THR A 57 4.69 10.97 13.34
N ARG A 58 4.69 9.87 14.10
CA ARG A 58 4.83 9.92 15.57
C ARG A 58 6.26 10.24 16.03
N THR A 59 7.25 10.02 15.17
CA THR A 59 8.66 10.32 15.44
C THR A 59 9.09 11.62 14.75
N SER A 60 10.18 12.21 15.24
CA SER A 60 10.86 13.34 14.60
C SER A 60 12.34 12.98 14.37
N PRO A 61 12.79 12.77 13.11
CA PRO A 61 12.00 12.87 11.89
C PRO A 61 10.97 11.73 11.73
N PRO A 62 9.90 11.92 10.94
CA PRO A 62 8.99 10.84 10.57
C PRO A 62 9.69 9.71 9.83
N LEU A 63 9.19 8.49 9.97
CA LEU A 63 9.81 7.29 9.41
C LEU A 63 8.94 6.63 8.34
N TRP A 64 9.60 6.05 7.34
CA TRP A 64 8.95 5.20 6.36
C TRP A 64 9.18 3.73 6.67
N PHE A 65 8.13 2.93 6.45
CA PHE A 65 8.17 1.48 6.54
C PHE A 65 7.62 0.86 5.26
N HIS A 66 8.29 -0.16 4.76
CA HIS A 66 7.93 -0.90 3.55
C HIS A 66 7.63 -2.35 3.89
N PHE A 67 6.48 -2.83 3.42
CA PHE A 67 6.00 -4.19 3.56
C PHE A 67 5.68 -4.75 2.17
N PRO A 68 6.45 -5.74 1.68
CA PRO A 68 6.17 -6.38 0.40
C PRO A 68 4.93 -7.27 0.52
N CYS A 69 4.13 -7.36 -0.54
CA CYS A 69 3.00 -8.27 -0.61
C CYS A 69 3.31 -9.43 -1.58
N ALA A 70 3.31 -10.66 -1.07
CA ALA A 70 3.59 -11.85 -1.89
C ALA A 70 2.43 -12.22 -2.83
N ASP A 71 1.20 -11.79 -2.52
CA ASP A 71 0.02 -12.10 -3.32
C ASP A 71 -0.06 -11.20 -4.56
N ARG A 72 0.38 -11.74 -5.70
CA ARG A 72 0.30 -11.07 -7.01
C ARG A 72 -1.13 -10.67 -7.41
N GLY A 73 -2.15 -11.35 -6.89
CA GLY A 73 -3.55 -10.99 -7.11
C GLY A 73 -3.91 -9.60 -6.60
N MET A 74 -3.13 -9.08 -5.65
CA MET A 74 -3.29 -7.76 -5.04
C MET A 74 -2.61 -6.63 -5.82
N LYS A 75 -1.89 -6.93 -6.90
CA LYS A 75 -1.30 -5.90 -7.77
C LYS A 75 -2.39 -5.02 -8.35
N ARG A 76 -2.26 -3.71 -8.14
CA ARG A 76 -3.27 -2.73 -8.54
C ARG A 76 -2.64 -1.40 -8.91
N VAL A 77 -3.11 -0.81 -9.99
CA VAL A 77 -2.77 0.56 -10.43
C VAL A 77 -4.04 1.37 -10.70
N GLY A 78 -4.02 2.68 -10.41
CA GLY A 78 -5.16 3.56 -10.66
C GLY A 78 -6.38 3.26 -9.79
N HIS A 79 -6.16 2.62 -8.64
CA HIS A 79 -7.19 2.22 -7.69
C HIS A 79 -7.38 3.28 -6.59
N ARG A 80 -8.35 3.04 -5.69
CA ARG A 80 -8.55 3.82 -4.48
C ARG A 80 -8.48 2.94 -3.24
N THR A 81 -8.04 3.56 -2.15
CA THR A 81 -8.24 3.02 -0.81
C THR A 81 -9.18 3.92 -0.03
N CYS A 82 -10.05 3.32 0.80
CA CYS A 82 -10.90 4.06 1.73
C CYS A 82 -10.93 3.38 3.09
N LEU A 83 -10.90 4.17 4.15
CA LEU A 83 -10.97 3.69 5.52
C LEU A 83 -12.44 3.60 5.95
N TRP A 84 -12.87 2.43 6.38
CA TRP A 84 -14.18 2.24 6.99
C TRP A 84 -14.11 1.20 8.12
N ASN A 85 -14.64 1.54 9.30
CA ASN A 85 -14.63 0.69 10.50
C ASN A 85 -13.23 0.10 10.79
N ASP A 86 -12.20 0.96 10.82
CA ASP A 86 -10.80 0.60 11.05
C ASP A 86 -10.19 -0.40 10.04
N GLN A 87 -10.79 -0.54 8.86
CA GLN A 87 -10.30 -1.37 7.77
C GLN A 87 -10.09 -0.53 6.51
N LEU A 88 -8.99 -0.79 5.81
CA LEU A 88 -8.71 -0.14 4.53
C LEU A 88 -9.22 -1.04 3.40
N TYR A 89 -10.21 -0.53 2.68
CA TYR A 89 -10.77 -1.19 1.51
C TYR A 89 -10.04 -0.73 0.28
N LEU A 90 -9.65 -1.68 -0.56
CA LEU A 90 -9.08 -1.49 -1.89
C LEU A 90 -10.20 -1.67 -2.92
N VAL A 91 -10.44 -0.64 -3.72
CA VAL A 91 -11.54 -0.60 -4.69
C VAL A 91 -11.04 -0.18 -6.07
N GLY A 92 -11.42 -0.97 -7.08
CA GLY A 92 -11.23 -0.67 -8.49
C GLY A 92 -9.77 -0.73 -8.97
N GLY A 93 -9.46 0.04 -10.01
CA GLY A 93 -8.17 0.04 -10.69
C GLY A 93 -7.98 -1.14 -11.64
N PHE A 94 -6.75 -1.28 -12.14
CA PHE A 94 -6.34 -2.34 -13.07
C PHE A 94 -5.39 -3.32 -12.39
N GLY A 95 -5.46 -4.59 -12.77
CA GLY A 95 -4.61 -5.67 -12.24
C GLY A 95 -3.15 -5.60 -12.72
N GLU A 96 -2.40 -6.68 -12.48
CA GLU A 96 -0.97 -6.80 -12.82
C GLU A 96 -0.65 -6.53 -14.30
N ASP A 97 -1.59 -6.80 -15.22
CA ASP A 97 -1.43 -6.56 -16.65
C ASP A 97 -1.58 -5.08 -17.05
N GLY A 98 -2.03 -4.23 -16.12
CA GLY A 98 -2.33 -2.81 -16.34
C GLY A 98 -3.48 -2.54 -17.31
N ARG A 99 -4.29 -3.56 -17.61
CA ARG A 99 -5.32 -3.52 -18.67
C ARG A 99 -6.66 -4.06 -18.20
N THR A 100 -6.65 -5.09 -17.37
CA THR A 100 -7.87 -5.71 -16.85
C THR A 100 -8.35 -4.95 -15.63
N ALA A 101 -9.52 -4.31 -15.76
CA ALA A 101 -10.17 -3.65 -14.64
C ALA A 101 -10.56 -4.68 -13.56
N SER A 102 -10.27 -4.36 -12.30
CA SER A 102 -10.62 -5.22 -11.16
C SER A 102 -12.05 -4.94 -10.69
N PRO A 103 -12.97 -5.92 -10.74
CA PRO A 103 -14.29 -5.80 -10.15
C PRO A 103 -14.28 -6.07 -8.63
N GLN A 104 -13.17 -6.57 -8.10
CA GLN A 104 -13.06 -7.00 -6.71
C GLN A 104 -12.88 -5.82 -5.76
N VAL A 105 -13.54 -5.91 -4.61
CA VAL A 105 -13.24 -5.10 -3.42
C VAL A 105 -12.49 -5.99 -2.44
N CYS A 106 -11.31 -5.56 -2.02
CA CYS A 106 -10.45 -6.30 -1.11
C CYS A 106 -10.27 -5.50 0.19
N ILE A 107 -10.06 -6.19 1.31
CA ILE A 107 -9.61 -5.54 2.55
C ILE A 107 -8.10 -5.69 2.61
N LEU A 108 -7.38 -4.59 2.80
CA LEU A 108 -5.97 -4.61 3.13
C LEU A 108 -5.85 -4.98 4.60
N ASP A 109 -5.64 -6.28 4.87
CA ASP A 109 -5.36 -6.72 6.22
C ASP A 109 -3.90 -6.42 6.57
N PHE A 110 -3.70 -5.79 7.73
CA PHE A 110 -2.39 -5.40 8.26
C PHE A 110 -1.80 -6.46 9.19
N LEU A 111 -2.48 -7.61 9.31
CA LEU A 111 -2.01 -8.79 10.01
C LEU A 111 -1.18 -9.64 9.04
N ILE A 112 0.11 -9.33 8.95
CA ILE A 112 1.11 -10.19 8.29
C ILE A 112 1.52 -11.28 9.28
#